data_AF-A0A517X299-F1
#
_entry.id   AF-A0A517X299-F1
#
_cell.length_a   1.000
_cell.length_b   1.000
_cell.length_c   1.000
_cell.angle_alpha   90.00
_cell.angle_beta   90.00
_cell.angle_gamma   90.00
#
_symmetry.space_group_name_H-M   'P 1'
#
loop_
_entity.id
_entity.type
_entity.pdbx_description
1 polymer ?
#
loop_
_entity_poly.entity_id
_entity_poly.type
_entity_poly.pdbx_seq_one_letter_code
_entity_poly.pdbx_strand_id
1 'polypeptide(L)'
;MTTLTSQTRTRISKEQQIQLVQLVKHLLSLGKHPLEIKRAVTLEFNLSTRSINRYIARARHEMVERLEVPIEQLRAESFFFYVSVINDAKSTQRERLRARERIDKLLGLDKPAQSRGSLWQLNLTPADIQNMSDEELEAAYQSLLKEANEQEQTTPYRIAPTSPS
;
A
#
# COMPACT_ATOMS: atom_id res chain seq x y z
N MET A 1 22.34 22.73 26.47
CA MET A 1 23.06 21.77 25.62
C MET A 1 22.36 20.42 25.75
N THR A 2 21.31 20.18 24.97
CA THR A 2 20.52 18.94 25.03
C THR A 2 21.19 17.91 24.11
N THR A 3 21.87 16.93 24.69
CA THR A 3 22.55 15.87 23.97
C THR A 3 21.51 14.87 23.44
N LEU A 4 21.21 14.95 22.15
CA LEU A 4 20.46 13.91 21.45
C LEU A 4 21.38 12.68 21.33
N THR A 5 21.22 11.72 22.24
CA THR A 5 21.89 10.43 22.15
C THR A 5 21.42 9.73 20.88
N SER A 6 22.32 9.63 19.90
CA SER A 6 22.08 8.92 18.65
C SER A 6 21.88 7.43 18.95
N GLN A 7 20.62 7.01 19.03
CA GLN A 7 20.26 5.60 19.21
C GLN A 7 20.83 4.78 18.05
N THR A 8 21.83 3.96 18.34
CA THR A 8 22.44 3.01 17.42
C THR A 8 21.37 2.02 16.97
N ARG A 9 21.14 1.93 15.65
CA ARG A 9 20.13 1.06 15.05
C ARG A 9 20.48 -0.41 15.34
N THR A 10 19.76 -1.04 16.26
CA THR A 10 20.00 -2.44 16.66
C THR A 10 19.70 -3.38 15.50
N ARG A 11 20.69 -4.15 15.07
CA ARG A 11 20.50 -5.24 14.10
C ARG A 11 20.00 -6.46 14.86
N ILE A 12 18.71 -6.79 14.71
CA ILE A 12 18.10 -7.95 15.39
C ILE A 12 18.57 -9.28 14.78
N SER A 13 18.78 -10.28 15.64
CA SER A 13 19.21 -11.63 15.24
C SER A 13 18.12 -12.34 14.42
N LYS A 14 18.48 -13.44 13.73
CA LYS A 14 17.50 -14.24 12.98
C LYS A 14 16.42 -14.84 13.89
N GLU A 15 16.79 -15.31 15.07
CA GLU A 15 15.85 -15.85 16.05
C GLU A 15 14.89 -14.77 16.56
N GLN A 16 15.41 -13.58 16.88
CA GLN A 16 14.58 -12.43 17.27
C GLN A 16 13.62 -12.02 16.16
N GLN A 17 14.03 -12.09 14.89
CA GLN A 17 13.14 -11.83 13.76
C GLN A 17 11.98 -12.83 13.70
N ILE A 18 12.24 -14.11 13.95
CA ILE A 18 11.20 -15.15 13.97
C ILE A 18 10.21 -14.88 15.11
N GLN A 19 10.72 -14.63 16.33
CA GLN A 19 9.91 -14.31 17.50
C GLN A 19 9.06 -13.06 17.27
N LEU A 20 9.64 -12.02 16.68
CA LEU A 20 8.95 -10.78 16.33
C LEU A 20 7.78 -11.03 15.37
N VAL A 21 8.00 -11.83 14.32
CA VAL A 21 6.94 -12.17 13.37
C VAL A 21 5.83 -12.96 14.07
N GLN A 22 6.16 -13.91 14.93
CA GLN A 22 5.19 -14.68 15.71
C GLN A 22 4.38 -13.79 16.66
N LEU A 23 5.03 -12.88 17.38
CA LEU A 23 4.38 -11.91 18.26
C LEU A 23 3.42 -11.02 17.46
N VAL A 24 3.85 -10.50 16.31
CA VAL A 24 3.02 -9.66 15.45
C VAL A 24 1.80 -10.44 14.93
N LYS A 25 1.97 -11.69 14.51
CA LYS A 25 0.83 -12.56 14.12
C LYS A 25 -0.16 -12.73 15.27
N HIS A 26 0.35 -12.99 16.48
CA HIS A 26 -0.49 -13.14 17.65
C HIS A 26 -1.30 -11.86 17.92
N LEU A 27 -0.64 -10.70 17.94
CA LEU A 27 -1.34 -9.42 18.13
C LEU A 27 -2.36 -9.11 17.02
N LEU A 28 -2.06 -9.48 15.76
CA LEU A 28 -3.02 -9.34 14.66
C LEU A 28 -4.24 -10.27 14.85
N SER A 29 -4.03 -11.50 15.31
CA SER A 29 -5.12 -12.45 15.58
C SER A 29 -6.05 -11.98 16.71
N LEU A 30 -5.50 -11.22 17.67
CA LEU A 30 -6.28 -10.55 18.73
C LEU A 30 -7.00 -9.28 18.25
N GLY A 31 -6.92 -8.94 16.96
CA GLY A 31 -7.56 -7.76 16.38
C GLY A 31 -6.91 -6.43 16.77
N LYS A 32 -5.66 -6.43 17.28
CA LYS A 32 -4.99 -5.20 17.71
C LYS A 32 -4.74 -4.25 16.56
N HIS A 33 -4.90 -2.95 16.82
CA HIS A 33 -4.71 -1.94 15.79
C HIS A 33 -3.21 -1.81 15.43
N PRO A 34 -2.82 -1.59 14.16
CA PRO A 34 -1.41 -1.49 13.77
C PRO A 34 -0.60 -0.43 14.55
N LEU A 35 -1.25 0.64 15.03
CA LEU A 35 -0.61 1.64 15.88
C LEU A 35 -0.24 1.07 17.26
N GLU A 36 -1.11 0.24 17.85
CA GLU A 36 -0.86 -0.44 19.13
C GLU A 36 0.26 -1.46 18.99
N ILE A 37 0.24 -2.24 17.90
CA ILE A 37 1.30 -3.20 17.58
C ILE A 37 2.65 -2.48 17.46
N LYS A 38 2.70 -1.34 16.76
CA LYS A 38 3.92 -0.53 16.66
C LYS A 38 4.41 -0.06 18.03
N ARG A 39 3.52 0.45 18.88
CA ARG A 39 3.87 0.90 20.22
C ARG A 39 4.45 -0.23 21.05
N ALA A 40 3.78 -1.39 21.10
CA ALA A 40 4.24 -2.56 21.84
C ALA A 40 5.61 -3.05 21.34
N VAL A 41 5.76 -3.22 20.03
CA VAL A 41 6.99 -3.73 19.43
C VAL A 41 8.17 -2.75 19.55
N THR A 42 7.92 -1.44 19.46
CA THR A 42 8.96 -0.43 19.68
C THR A 42 9.47 -0.46 21.12
N LEU A 43 8.59 -0.68 22.11
CA LEU A 43 9.00 -0.78 23.52
C LEU A 43 9.89 -1.99 23.79
N GLU A 44 9.57 -3.14 23.17
CA GLU A 44 10.25 -4.40 23.44
C GLU A 44 11.55 -4.59 22.62
N PHE A 45 11.54 -4.20 21.34
CA PHE A 45 12.64 -4.48 20.41
C PHE A 45 13.42 -3.22 19.97
N ASN A 46 13.03 -2.02 20.43
CA ASN A 46 13.62 -0.73 20.05
C ASN A 46 13.76 -0.53 18.52
N LEU A 47 12.74 -0.94 17.77
CA LEU A 47 12.72 -0.87 16.31
C LEU A 47 12.01 0.38 15.81
N SER A 48 12.47 0.90 14.66
CA SER A 48 11.78 1.96 13.95
C SER A 48 10.43 1.49 13.39
N THR A 49 9.45 2.39 13.38
CA THR A 49 8.10 2.12 12.85
C THR A 49 8.10 1.60 11.41
N ARG A 50 9.03 2.09 10.58
CA ARG A 50 9.22 1.60 9.19
C ARG A 50 9.67 0.13 9.16
N SER A 51 10.55 -0.28 10.06
CA SER A 51 10.98 -1.68 10.17
C SER A 51 9.82 -2.56 10.63
N ILE A 52 9.06 -2.10 11.64
CA ILE A 52 7.89 -2.82 12.16
C ILE A 52 6.83 -3.01 11.07
N ASN A 53 6.59 -2.01 10.22
CA ASN A 53 5.66 -2.14 9.08
C ASN A 53 6.03 -3.33 8.17
N ARG A 54 7.33 -3.58 7.92
CA ARG A 54 7.78 -4.72 7.13
C ARG A 54 7.42 -6.04 7.79
N TYR A 55 7.59 -6.15 9.11
CA TYR A 55 7.22 -7.36 9.85
C TYR A 55 5.71 -7.56 9.92
N ILE A 56 4.92 -6.49 10.03
CA ILE A 56 3.44 -6.57 9.92
C ILE A 56 3.03 -7.08 8.54
N ALA A 57 3.62 -6.55 7.46
CA ALA A 57 3.32 -7.00 6.10
C ALA A 57 3.67 -8.48 5.91
N ARG A 58 4.88 -8.89 6.36
CA ARG A 58 5.31 -10.28 6.33
C ARG A 58 4.40 -11.20 7.15
N ALA A 59 4.06 -10.81 8.37
CA ALA A 59 3.16 -11.57 9.23
C ALA A 59 1.79 -11.79 8.58
N ARG A 60 1.22 -10.76 7.96
CA ARG A 60 -0.05 -10.87 7.22
C ARG A 60 0.07 -11.82 6.03
N HIS A 61 1.16 -11.72 5.27
CA HIS A 61 1.38 -12.61 4.14
C HIS A 61 1.44 -14.07 4.59
N GLU A 62 2.25 -14.38 5.60
CA GLU A 62 2.36 -15.73 6.14
C GLU A 62 1.08 -16.22 6.83
N MET A 63 0.19 -15.31 7.27
CA MET A 63 -1.14 -15.70 7.77
C MET A 63 -2.07 -16.06 6.61
N VAL A 64 -2.04 -15.31 5.51
CA VAL A 64 -2.85 -15.59 4.31
C VAL A 64 -2.39 -16.88 3.64
N GLU A 65 -1.08 -17.11 3.50
CA GLU A 65 -0.54 -18.36 2.93
C GLU A 65 -0.95 -19.62 3.70
N ARG A 66 -1.21 -19.49 5.01
CA ARG A 66 -1.71 -20.59 5.84
C ARG A 66 -3.20 -20.84 5.68
N LEU A 67 -3.94 -19.88 5.14
CA LEU A 67 -5.33 -20.10 4.80
C LEU A 67 -5.35 -20.92 3.51
N GLU A 68 -5.78 -22.17 3.58
CA GLU A 68 -6.07 -23.01 2.41
C GLU A 68 -7.35 -22.56 1.67
N VAL A 69 -7.69 -21.28 1.81
CA VAL A 69 -8.90 -20.66 1.27
C VAL A 69 -8.51 -19.86 0.03
N PRO A 70 -9.20 -20.04 -1.10
CA PRO A 70 -8.96 -19.23 -2.29
C PRO A 70 -9.13 -17.74 -1.99
N ILE A 71 -8.24 -16.92 -2.55
CA ILE A 71 -8.28 -15.45 -2.35
C ILE A 71 -9.63 -14.86 -2.80
N GLU A 72 -10.24 -15.43 -3.83
CA GLU A 72 -11.56 -15.04 -4.32
C GLU A 72 -12.65 -15.23 -3.26
N GLN A 73 -12.60 -16.34 -2.52
CA GLN A 73 -13.52 -16.60 -1.43
C GLN A 73 -13.31 -15.60 -0.29
N LEU A 74 -12.06 -15.31 0.09
CA LEU A 74 -11.77 -14.29 1.11
C LEU A 74 -12.26 -12.89 0.70
N ARG A 75 -12.18 -12.55 -0.60
CA ARG A 75 -12.73 -11.30 -1.14
C ARG A 75 -14.26 -11.29 -1.07
N ALA A 76 -14.92 -12.39 -1.43
CA ALA A 76 -16.38 -12.50 -1.34
C ALA A 76 -16.87 -12.37 0.11
N GLU A 77 -16.25 -13.08 1.05
CA GLU A 77 -16.56 -12.98 2.49
C GLU A 77 -16.37 -11.54 3.01
N SER A 78 -15.27 -10.90 2.63
CA SER A 78 -15.01 -9.50 3.00
C SER A 78 -16.06 -8.55 2.41
N PHE A 79 -16.49 -8.78 1.16
CA PHE A 79 -17.52 -7.99 0.51
C PHE A 79 -18.84 -8.09 1.28
N PHE A 80 -19.31 -9.31 1.58
CA PHE A 80 -20.55 -9.50 2.32
C PHE A 80 -20.51 -8.90 3.73
N PHE A 81 -19.36 -8.99 4.42
CA PHE A 81 -19.17 -8.33 5.71
C PHE A 81 -19.33 -6.81 5.62
N TYR A 82 -18.71 -6.15 4.63
CA TYR A 82 -18.85 -4.70 4.50
C TYR A 82 -20.26 -4.28 4.07
N VAL A 83 -20.94 -5.08 3.24
CA VAL A 83 -22.36 -4.87 2.92
C VAL A 83 -23.22 -4.96 4.17
N SER A 84 -22.98 -5.92 5.06
CA SER A 84 -23.73 -6.02 6.32
C SER A 84 -23.49 -4.82 7.24
N VAL A 85 -22.28 -4.28 7.29
CA VAL A 85 -21.97 -3.03 8.04
C VAL A 85 -22.72 -1.84 7.46
N ILE A 86 -22.86 -1.73 6.13
CA ILE A 86 -23.60 -0.64 5.49
C ILE A 86 -25.10 -0.70 5.79
N ASN A 87 -25.65 -1.91 5.82
CA ASN A 87 -27.08 -2.15 6.02
C ASN A 87 -27.49 -2.16 7.50
N ASP A 88 -26.54 -2.28 8.43
CA ASP A 88 -26.82 -2.24 9.86
C ASP A 88 -27.22 -0.83 10.30
N ALA A 89 -28.45 -0.69 10.82
CA ALA A 89 -28.98 0.57 11.35
C ALA A 89 -28.19 1.10 12.56
N LYS A 90 -27.49 0.22 13.29
CA LYS A 90 -26.67 0.59 14.47
C LYS A 90 -25.28 1.11 14.09
N SER A 91 -24.85 0.89 12.84
CA SER A 91 -23.55 1.35 12.38
C SER A 91 -23.47 2.87 12.34
N THR A 92 -22.35 3.41 12.81
CA THR A 92 -22.10 4.84 12.72
C THR A 92 -21.89 5.26 11.26
N GLN A 93 -22.19 6.52 10.93
CA GLN A 93 -21.95 7.05 9.58
C GLN A 93 -20.50 6.85 9.12
N ARG A 94 -19.54 7.00 10.05
CA ARG A 94 -18.12 6.82 9.79
C ARG A 94 -17.78 5.37 9.42
N GLU A 95 -18.39 4.39 10.08
CA GLU A 95 -18.21 2.97 9.76
C GLU A 95 -18.78 2.63 8.39
N ARG A 96 -19.98 3.15 8.08
CA ARG A 96 -20.60 2.97 6.75
C ARG A 96 -19.74 3.57 5.63
N LEU A 97 -19.19 4.77 5.83
CA LEU A 97 -18.27 5.38 4.87
C LEU A 97 -17.01 4.52 4.67
N ARG A 98 -16.39 4.06 5.75
CA ARG A 98 -15.22 3.17 5.66
C ARG A 98 -15.54 1.84 5.00
N ALA A 99 -16.71 1.26 5.25
CA ALA A 99 -17.14 0.02 4.61
C ALA A 99 -17.28 0.22 3.09
N ARG A 100 -17.85 1.35 2.64
CA ARG A 100 -17.91 1.72 1.21
C ARG A 100 -16.52 1.87 0.60
N GLU A 101 -15.63 2.63 1.22
CA GLU A 101 -14.23 2.78 0.77
C GLU A 101 -13.50 1.43 0.67
N ARG A 102 -13.85 0.45 1.53
CA ARG A 102 -13.26 -0.89 1.48
C ARG A 102 -13.83 -1.73 0.34
N ILE A 103 -15.12 -1.60 0.05
CA ILE A 103 -15.75 -2.23 -1.11
C ILE A 103 -15.15 -1.67 -2.40
N ASP A 104 -14.99 -0.35 -2.51
CA ASP A 104 -14.39 0.27 -3.70
C ASP A 104 -12.96 -0.25 -3.94
N LYS A 105 -12.17 -0.44 -2.88
CA LYS A 105 -10.84 -1.07 -2.96
C LYS A 105 -10.88 -2.54 -3.34
N LEU A 106 -11.84 -3.30 -2.83
CA LEU A 106 -12.00 -4.71 -3.18
C LEU A 106 -12.39 -4.90 -4.65
N LEU A 107 -13.21 -4.00 -5.18
CA LEU A 107 -13.70 -4.00 -6.56
C LEU A 107 -12.77 -3.26 -7.54
N GLY A 108 -11.73 -2.58 -7.05
CA GLY A 108 -10.81 -1.80 -7.87
C GLY A 108 -11.44 -0.54 -8.49
N LEU A 109 -12.50 -0.01 -7.87
CA LEU A 109 -13.17 1.23 -8.29
C LEU A 109 -12.41 2.48 -7.84
N ASP A 110 -11.55 2.34 -6.81
CA ASP A 110 -10.60 3.37 -6.44
C ASP A 110 -9.66 3.64 -7.62
N LYS A 111 -9.56 4.92 -8.02
CA LYS A 111 -8.53 5.34 -8.97
C LYS A 111 -7.20 4.80 -8.47
N PRO A 112 -6.37 4.13 -9.31
CA PRO A 112 -5.02 3.80 -8.88
C PRO A 112 -4.42 5.11 -8.39
N ALA A 113 -3.93 5.12 -7.15
CA ALA A 113 -3.09 6.22 -6.70
C ALA A 113 -2.05 6.34 -7.80
N GLN A 114 -2.08 7.45 -8.55
CA GLN A 114 -1.16 7.63 -9.66
C GLN A 114 0.20 7.42 -9.03
N SER A 115 0.79 6.25 -9.31
CA SER A 115 2.21 6.07 -9.14
C SER A 115 2.72 7.21 -9.99
N ARG A 116 3.29 8.24 -9.37
CA ARG A 116 4.11 9.20 -10.11
C ARG A 116 5.05 8.29 -10.88
N GLY A 117 4.76 8.11 -12.17
CA GLY A 117 5.44 7.15 -13.01
C GLY A 117 6.90 7.41 -12.73
N SER A 118 7.63 6.36 -12.37
CA SER A 118 9.09 6.45 -12.34
C SER A 118 9.45 7.14 -13.65
N LEU A 119 9.96 8.37 -13.61
CA LEU A 119 10.38 9.18 -14.76
C LEU A 119 11.47 8.48 -15.62
N TRP A 120 11.75 7.22 -15.30
CA TRP A 120 12.67 6.26 -15.89
C TRP A 120 11.95 5.24 -16.77
N GLN A 121 10.81 5.59 -17.39
CA GLN A 121 10.10 4.71 -18.34
C GLN A 121 10.83 4.57 -19.68
N LEU A 122 11.79 5.45 -19.96
CA LEU A 122 12.84 5.13 -20.90
C LEU A 122 13.77 4.17 -20.17
N ASN A 123 14.03 2.97 -20.69
CA ASN A 123 14.95 1.98 -20.13
C ASN A 123 16.43 2.45 -20.13
N LEU A 124 16.68 3.72 -19.85
CA LEU A 124 17.98 4.34 -19.72
C LEU A 124 18.54 3.99 -18.35
N THR A 125 19.66 3.29 -18.36
CA THR A 125 20.44 3.09 -17.16
C THR A 125 21.17 4.39 -16.79
N PRO A 126 21.59 4.57 -15.52
CA PRO A 126 22.42 5.70 -15.14
C PRO A 126 23.70 5.84 -15.97
N ALA A 127 24.21 4.74 -16.53
CA ALA A 127 25.37 4.74 -17.41
C ALA A 127 25.02 5.31 -18.80
N ASP A 128 23.82 5.03 -19.31
CA ASP A 128 23.36 5.56 -20.59
C ASP A 128 23.22 7.08 -20.52
N ILE A 129 22.66 7.60 -19.41
CA ILE A 129 22.52 9.05 -19.19
C ILE A 129 23.87 9.76 -19.12
N GLN A 130 24.89 9.12 -18.53
CA GLN A 130 26.24 9.71 -18.46
C GLN A 130 26.98 9.72 -19.80
N ASN A 131 26.58 8.85 -20.72
CA ASN A 131 27.19 8.73 -22.04
C ASN A 131 26.44 9.51 -23.13
N MET A 132 25.25 10.04 -22.81
CA MET A 132 24.48 10.88 -23.73
C MET A 132 25.10 12.27 -23.85
N SER A 133 25.03 12.81 -25.06
CA SER A 133 25.27 14.23 -25.27
C SER A 133 24.14 15.07 -24.68
N ASP A 134 24.43 16.35 -24.39
CA ASP A 134 23.44 17.29 -23.84
C ASP A 134 22.20 17.41 -24.75
N GLU A 135 22.38 17.33 -26.07
CA GLU A 135 21.31 17.38 -27.07
C GLU A 135 20.39 16.15 -27.01
N GLU A 136 20.97 14.95 -26.85
CA GLU A 136 20.20 13.71 -26.72
C GLU A 136 19.42 13.67 -25.40
N LEU A 137 20.01 14.22 -24.34
CA LEU A 137 19.39 14.30 -23.02
C LEU A 137 18.17 15.25 -23.07
N GLU A 138 18.31 16.39 -23.74
CA GLU A 138 17.21 17.34 -23.91
C GLU A 138 16.09 16.79 -24.79
N ALA A 139 16.41 16.07 -25.87
CA ALA A 139 15.42 15.39 -26.71
C ALA A 139 14.63 14.31 -25.92
N ALA A 140 15.32 13.50 -25.11
CA ALA A 140 14.68 12.53 -24.24
C ALA A 140 13.75 13.20 -23.22
N TYR A 141 14.19 14.32 -22.61
CA TYR A 141 13.38 15.11 -21.69
C TYR A 141 12.11 15.67 -22.34
N GLN A 142 12.22 16.23 -23.56
CA GLN A 142 11.08 16.76 -24.29
C GLN A 142 10.08 15.67 -24.71
N SER A 143 10.57 14.47 -25.07
CA SER A 143 9.71 13.34 -25.39
C SER A 143 8.84 12.90 -24.19
N LEU A 144 9.42 12.88 -23.00
CA LEU A 144 8.72 12.56 -21.74
C LEU A 144 7.64 13.58 -21.39
N LEU A 145 7.93 14.88 -21.57
CA LEU A 145 6.95 15.94 -21.33
C LEU A 145 5.76 15.83 -22.30
N LYS A 146 6.02 15.45 -23.56
CA LYS A 146 4.98 15.27 -24.56
C LYS A 146 4.11 14.06 -24.24
N GLU A 147 4.70 12.92 -23.88
CA GLU A 147 3.97 11.71 -23.49
C GLU A 147 3.12 11.94 -22.23
N ALA A 148 3.64 12.67 -21.24
CA ALA A 148 2.89 13.04 -20.05
C ALA A 148 1.65 13.89 -20.39
N ASN A 149 1.79 14.86 -21.30
CA ASN A 149 0.68 15.69 -21.76
C ASN A 149 -0.35 14.91 -22.61
N GLU A 150 0.08 13.92 -23.40
CA GLU A 150 -0.81 13.07 -24.21
C GLU A 150 -1.60 12.07 -23.34
N GLN A 151 -0.99 11.55 -22.27
CA GLN A 151 -1.68 10.73 -21.27
C GLN A 151 -2.78 11.50 -20.52
N GLU A 152 -2.62 12.81 -20.34
CA GLU A 152 -3.68 13.67 -19.77
C GLU A 152 -4.88 13.85 -20.73
N GLN A 153 -4.64 13.86 -22.05
CA GLN A 153 -5.70 14.09 -23.07
C GLN A 153 -6.47 12.83 -23.46
N THR A 154 -5.88 11.64 -23.34
CA THR A 154 -6.47 10.34 -23.76
C THR A 154 -7.40 9.70 -22.72
N THR A 155 -7.94 10.47 -21.76
CA THR A 155 -9.06 10.00 -20.91
C THR A 155 -10.40 10.41 -21.54
N PRO A 156 -11.02 9.60 -22.42
CA PRO A 156 -12.35 9.90 -22.90
C PRO A 156 -13.34 9.62 -21.76
N TYR A 157 -13.98 10.67 -21.24
CA TYR A 157 -15.34 10.52 -20.76
C TYR A 157 -16.22 10.10 -21.94
N ARG A 158 -16.31 8.80 -22.20
CA ARG A 158 -17.33 8.21 -23.07
C ARG A 158 -18.59 8.02 -22.23
N ILE A 159 -19.30 9.11 -21.96
CA ILE A 159 -20.68 9.02 -21.49
C ILE A 159 -21.46 8.43 -22.67
N ALA A 160 -21.84 7.16 -22.56
CA ALA A 160 -22.77 6.57 -23.51
C ALA A 160 -24.10 7.36 -23.42
N PRO A 161 -24.68 7.83 -24.53
CA PRO A 161 -26.00 8.44 -24.48
C PRO A 161 -27.00 7.35 -24.09
N THR A 162 -27.53 7.45 -22.88
CA THR A 162 -28.68 6.65 -22.44
C THR A 162 -29.84 6.95 -23.38
N SER A 163 -30.25 5.94 -24.16
CA SER A 163 -31.46 6.01 -24.98
C SER A 163 -32.67 6.21 -24.07
N PRO A 164 -33.50 7.25 -24.29
CA PRO A 164 -34.75 7.39 -23.55
C PRO A 164 -35.74 6.30 -24.02
N SER A 165 -36.29 5.55 -23.06
CA SER A 165 -37.50 4.72 -23.25
C SER A 165 -38.72 5.51 -22.79
#